data_AF-A0A812KIB7-F1
#
_entry.id   AF-A0A812KIB7-F1
#
_cell.length_a   1.000
_cell.length_b   1.000
_cell.length_c   1.000
_cell.angle_alpha   90.00
_cell.angle_beta   90.00
_cell.angle_gamma   90.00
#
_symmetry.space_group_name_H-M   'P 1'
#
loop_
_entity.id
_entity.type
_entity.pdbx_description
1 polymer ?
#
loop_
_entity_poly.entity_id
_entity_poly.type
_entity_poly.pdbx_seq_one_letter_code
_entity_poly.pdbx_strand_id
1 'polypeptide(L)'
;MCRVRLKPHANTAASRTCLKQLLSQKHIQVIEEGEITATEIRERGLIDIHYGSVAEKALQQQPSDMHVPIEAEKEFEECFGMSWEDALKQDRVCNAAEAQSRLGWTSQELGTHWDTLKMGVGKVKFGGGFYCGRLEDIFVINGFYMAMRGQYLIPGSSVWWFKVKWQASDMSWKTFREEVVGNTDPATAAEKSLRGIFYKSWAELGLPSQPHVGENAVHGSASPFEALAEKWNWLGADYESDPFGSLLLERGVTSDSIGRWKRNPVVKLDGRSQAVFDLFENMDATSCLQKAKKLCKAKEFKQKDQAPVWMPPIEITRWQMTRTLPKFAR
;
A
#
# COMPACT_ATOMS: atom_id res chain seq x y z
N MET A 1 -14.36 0.26 -14.80
CA MET A 1 -13.22 1.20 -14.94
C MET A 1 -12.26 0.94 -13.80
N CYS A 2 -10.96 0.84 -14.08
CA CYS A 2 -9.90 0.55 -13.12
C CYS A 2 -8.84 1.67 -13.16
N ARG A 3 -8.02 1.77 -12.11
CA ARG A 3 -6.82 2.60 -12.11
C ARG A 3 -5.58 1.70 -12.14
N VAL A 4 -4.67 2.01 -13.05
CA VAL A 4 -3.33 1.44 -13.11
C VAL A 4 -2.32 2.56 -12.97
N ARG A 5 -1.19 2.34 -12.30
CA ARG A 5 -0.11 3.33 -12.25
C ARG A 5 1.27 2.70 -12.26
N LEU A 6 2.22 3.41 -12.86
CA LEU A 6 3.64 3.19 -12.67
C LEU A 6 4.06 3.81 -11.34
N LYS A 7 4.79 3.02 -10.55
CA LYS A 7 5.48 3.49 -9.34
C LYS A 7 6.65 4.41 -9.73
N PRO A 8 7.15 5.26 -8.82
CA PRO A 8 8.18 6.25 -9.15
C PRO A 8 9.42 5.67 -9.84
N HIS A 9 9.99 4.58 -9.33
CA HIS A 9 11.18 3.94 -9.91
C HIS A 9 10.97 3.37 -11.32
N ALA A 10 9.73 3.10 -11.71
CA ALA A 10 9.37 2.53 -13.00
C ALA A 10 8.79 3.55 -13.98
N ASN A 11 8.67 4.83 -13.58
CA ASN A 11 8.02 5.86 -14.37
C ASN A 11 8.94 6.45 -15.46
N THR A 12 9.31 5.63 -16.45
CA THR A 12 10.09 6.04 -17.62
C THR A 12 9.20 6.15 -18.86
N ALA A 13 9.67 6.84 -19.90
CA ALA A 13 8.96 6.90 -21.19
C ALA A 13 8.79 5.51 -21.82
N ALA A 14 9.80 4.66 -21.71
CA ALA A 14 9.77 3.27 -22.18
C ALA A 14 8.72 2.45 -21.41
N SER A 15 8.67 2.57 -20.08
CA SER A 15 7.66 1.92 -19.25
C SER A 15 6.23 2.36 -19.56
N ARG A 16 6.01 3.67 -19.77
CA ARG A 16 4.68 4.20 -20.18
C ARG A 16 4.25 3.61 -21.52
N THR A 17 5.18 3.47 -22.46
CA THR A 17 4.93 2.90 -23.78
C THR A 17 4.62 1.41 -23.69
N CYS A 18 5.45 0.65 -22.98
CA CYS A 18 5.30 -0.78 -22.75
C CYS A 18 3.94 -1.11 -22.09
N LEU A 19 3.58 -0.36 -21.04
CA LEU A 19 2.31 -0.54 -20.35
C LEU A 19 1.12 -0.31 -21.30
N LYS A 20 1.12 0.79 -22.07
CA LYS A 20 0.05 1.08 -23.03
C LYS A 20 -0.07 0.01 -24.12
N GLN A 21 1.05 -0.50 -24.63
CA GLN A 21 1.07 -1.57 -25.61
C GLN A 21 0.43 -2.85 -25.04
N LEU A 22 0.79 -3.26 -23.82
CA LEU A 22 0.20 -4.44 -23.21
C LEU A 22 -1.31 -4.27 -22.97
N LEU A 23 -1.74 -3.11 -22.45
CA LEU A 23 -3.17 -2.83 -22.27
C LEU A 23 -3.94 -2.96 -23.59
N SER A 24 -3.41 -2.38 -24.67
CA SER A 24 -4.01 -2.49 -26.00
C SER A 24 -4.07 -3.93 -26.51
N GLN A 25 -3.01 -4.72 -26.33
CA GLN A 25 -2.97 -6.15 -26.71
C GLN A 25 -4.00 -6.99 -25.94
N LYS A 26 -4.34 -6.58 -24.71
CA LYS A 26 -5.34 -7.22 -23.86
C LYS A 26 -6.76 -6.63 -24.05
N HIS A 27 -6.97 -5.82 -25.10
CA HIS A 27 -8.23 -5.13 -25.38
C HIS A 27 -8.73 -4.25 -24.23
N ILE A 28 -7.80 -3.71 -23.43
CA ILE A 28 -8.08 -2.75 -22.36
C ILE A 28 -7.87 -1.34 -22.92
N GLN A 29 -8.93 -0.55 -22.92
CA GLN A 29 -8.91 0.82 -23.40
C GLN A 29 -8.38 1.77 -22.31
N VAL A 30 -7.38 2.58 -22.65
CA VAL A 30 -6.98 3.76 -21.87
C VAL A 30 -7.97 4.89 -22.16
N ILE A 31 -8.57 5.43 -21.12
CA ILE A 31 -9.54 6.53 -21.18
C ILE A 31 -8.87 7.85 -20.92
N GLU A 32 -7.95 7.86 -19.97
CA GLU A 32 -7.25 9.04 -19.50
C GLU A 32 -5.94 8.60 -18.88
N GLU A 33 -4.91 9.42 -18.98
CA GLU A 33 -3.63 9.22 -18.31
C GLU A 33 -3.08 10.56 -17.82
N GLY A 34 -2.21 10.53 -16.82
CA GLY A 34 -1.62 11.75 -16.28
C GLY A 34 -0.49 11.50 -15.30
N GLU A 35 0.15 12.59 -14.91
CA GLU A 35 1.26 12.62 -13.96
C GLU A 35 0.80 13.20 -12.62
N ILE A 36 1.32 12.65 -11.53
CA ILE A 36 1.21 13.27 -10.20
C ILE A 36 2.61 13.32 -9.61
N THR A 37 3.09 14.54 -9.34
CA THR A 37 4.46 14.79 -8.88
C THR A 37 4.63 14.48 -7.40
N ALA A 38 5.87 14.23 -6.95
CA ALA A 38 6.18 14.07 -5.53
C ALA A 38 5.75 15.28 -4.67
N THR A 39 5.80 16.49 -5.21
CA THR A 39 5.33 17.70 -4.54
C THR A 39 3.83 17.59 -4.25
N GLU A 40 3.04 17.25 -5.26
CA GLU A 40 1.60 17.09 -5.10
C GLU A 40 1.25 15.91 -4.18
N ILE A 41 1.96 14.77 -4.30
CA ILE A 41 1.79 13.62 -3.41
C ILE A 41 2.01 14.02 -1.95
N ARG A 42 3.04 14.83 -1.70
CA ARG A 42 3.38 15.31 -0.36
C ARG A 42 2.31 16.25 0.19
N GLU A 43 1.96 17.29 -0.56
CA GLU A 43 1.00 18.32 -0.15
C GLU A 43 -0.37 17.73 0.15
N ARG A 44 -0.82 16.75 -0.66
CA ARG A 44 -2.12 16.10 -0.50
C ARG A 44 -2.08 14.82 0.35
N GLY A 45 -0.90 14.39 0.81
CA GLY A 45 -0.76 13.17 1.61
C GLY A 45 -1.15 11.88 0.91
N LEU A 46 -1.08 11.84 -0.44
CA LEU A 46 -1.75 10.81 -1.25
C LEU A 46 -1.28 9.40 -0.93
N ILE A 47 0.02 9.24 -0.70
CA ILE A 47 0.61 7.92 -0.46
C ILE A 47 0.22 7.35 0.92
N ASP A 48 0.15 8.21 1.93
CA ASP A 48 -0.24 7.82 3.29
C ASP A 48 -1.73 7.50 3.34
N ILE A 49 -2.58 8.28 2.64
CA ILE A 49 -4.00 7.95 2.49
C ILE A 49 -4.19 6.64 1.72
N HIS A 50 -3.38 6.40 0.69
CA HIS A 50 -3.48 5.19 -0.13
C HIS A 50 -3.16 3.92 0.66
N TYR A 51 -2.14 3.96 1.53
CA TYR A 51 -1.77 2.84 2.37
C TYR A 51 -2.47 2.82 3.74
N GLY A 52 -3.18 3.89 4.10
CA GLY A 52 -4.15 3.96 5.20
C GLY A 52 -3.65 3.32 6.49
N SER A 53 -4.23 2.17 6.84
CA SER A 53 -3.94 1.44 8.08
C SER A 53 -2.50 0.96 8.23
N VAL A 54 -1.76 0.78 7.11
CA VAL A 54 -0.33 0.46 7.12
C VAL A 54 0.48 1.69 7.52
N ALA A 55 0.13 2.85 6.95
CA ALA A 55 0.76 4.12 7.23
C ALA A 55 0.52 4.55 8.68
N GLU A 56 -0.73 4.42 9.16
CA GLU A 56 -1.11 4.73 10.54
C GLU A 56 -0.29 3.92 11.55
N LYS A 57 -0.16 2.60 11.34
CA LYS A 57 0.66 1.73 12.19
C LYS A 57 2.15 2.03 12.14
N ALA A 58 2.65 2.48 10.99
CA ALA A 58 4.06 2.77 10.80
C ALA A 58 4.46 4.16 11.33
N LEU A 59 3.53 5.11 11.35
CA LEU A 59 3.84 6.53 11.59
C LEU A 59 3.24 7.11 12.88
N GLN A 60 2.11 6.60 13.35
CA GLN A 60 1.29 7.31 14.36
C GLN A 60 0.88 6.42 15.54
N GLN A 61 0.35 5.22 15.25
CA GLN A 61 -0.24 4.39 16.28
C GLN A 61 0.86 3.92 17.25
N GLN A 62 0.60 4.08 18.54
CA GLN A 62 1.46 3.57 19.59
C GLN A 62 1.38 2.03 19.60
N PRO A 63 2.50 1.31 19.70
CA PRO A 63 2.50 -0.14 19.71
C PRO A 63 1.57 -0.77 20.78
N SER A 64 1.44 -0.13 21.94
CA SER A 64 0.52 -0.56 23.02
C SER A 64 -0.96 -0.47 22.65
N ASP A 65 -1.32 0.39 21.69
CA ASP A 65 -2.69 0.58 21.23
C ASP A 65 -3.04 -0.32 20.03
N MET A 66 -2.06 -1.09 19.52
CA MET A 66 -2.27 -1.98 18.38
C MET A 66 -2.93 -3.28 18.82
N HIS A 67 -4.05 -3.62 18.18
CA HIS A 67 -4.67 -4.93 18.37
C HIS A 67 -3.90 -5.99 17.57
N VAL A 68 -3.10 -6.79 18.27
CA VAL A 68 -2.43 -7.98 17.72
C VAL A 68 -3.31 -9.21 17.99
N PRO A 69 -3.64 -10.03 16.98
CA PRO A 69 -4.37 -11.28 17.20
C PRO A 69 -3.60 -12.24 18.10
N ILE A 70 -4.30 -13.05 18.91
CA ILE A 70 -3.68 -14.00 19.86
C ILE A 70 -2.76 -14.99 19.13
N GLU A 71 -3.16 -15.44 17.94
CA GLU A 71 -2.36 -16.34 17.11
C GLU A 71 -1.05 -15.67 16.68
N ALA A 72 -1.10 -14.38 16.34
CA ALA A 72 0.05 -13.60 15.94
C ALA A 72 1.00 -13.28 17.11
N GLU A 73 0.48 -13.13 18.33
CA GLU A 73 1.31 -13.01 19.55
C GLU A 73 2.08 -14.31 19.82
N LYS A 74 1.45 -15.48 19.59
CA LYS A 74 2.15 -16.77 19.70
C LYS A 74 3.25 -16.91 18.65
N GLU A 75 2.96 -16.57 17.40
CA GLU A 75 3.96 -16.57 16.33
C GLU A 75 5.13 -15.60 16.64
N PHE A 76 4.84 -14.45 17.26
CA PHE A 76 5.86 -13.52 17.73
C PHE A 76 6.77 -14.16 18.79
N GLU A 77 6.18 -14.80 19.80
CA GLU A 77 6.93 -15.45 20.87
C GLU A 77 7.78 -16.62 20.34
N GLU A 78 7.22 -17.45 19.47
CA GLU A 78 7.95 -18.54 18.79
C GLU A 78 9.13 -18.01 17.95
N CYS A 79 8.93 -16.91 17.24
CA CYS A 79 9.95 -16.33 16.36
C CYS A 79 11.08 -15.62 17.14
N PHE A 80 10.76 -14.96 18.26
CA PHE A 80 11.70 -14.07 18.93
C PHE A 80 12.13 -14.51 20.33
N GLY A 81 11.49 -15.54 20.89
CA GLY A 81 11.76 -16.05 22.23
C GLY A 81 11.37 -15.06 23.34
N MET A 82 10.40 -14.18 23.08
CA MET A 82 9.91 -13.16 24.00
C MET A 82 8.42 -12.96 23.80
N SER A 83 7.65 -12.91 24.89
CA SER A 83 6.22 -12.62 24.80
C SER A 83 5.99 -11.18 24.29
N TRP A 84 4.88 -10.97 23.59
CA TRP A 84 4.49 -9.62 23.14
C TRP A 84 4.32 -8.65 24.31
N GLU A 85 3.73 -9.12 25.42
CA GLU A 85 3.54 -8.35 26.64
C GLU A 85 4.87 -7.90 27.25
N ASP A 86 5.87 -8.78 27.32
CA ASP A 86 7.20 -8.43 27.85
C ASP A 86 7.95 -7.46 26.94
N ALA A 87 7.83 -7.62 25.62
CA ALA A 87 8.42 -6.70 24.66
C ALA A 87 7.86 -5.27 24.84
N LEU A 88 6.55 -5.14 25.08
CA LEU A 88 5.91 -3.85 25.40
C LEU A 88 6.36 -3.31 26.77
N LYS A 89 6.36 -4.15 27.82
CA LYS A 89 6.81 -3.74 29.17
C LYS A 89 8.25 -3.27 29.20
N GLN A 90 9.11 -3.85 28.37
CA GLN A 90 10.52 -3.48 28.25
C GLN A 90 10.76 -2.29 27.31
N ASP A 91 9.71 -1.66 26.78
CA ASP A 91 9.80 -0.56 25.81
C ASP A 91 10.63 -0.92 24.57
N ARG A 92 10.52 -2.17 24.11
CA ARG A 92 11.28 -2.69 22.96
C ARG A 92 10.51 -2.65 21.65
N VAL A 93 9.24 -2.26 21.67
CA VAL A 93 8.41 -2.20 20.46
C VAL A 93 8.29 -0.75 20.01
N CYS A 94 8.52 -0.50 18.72
CA CYS A 94 8.39 0.80 18.09
C CYS A 94 7.59 0.70 16.79
N ASN A 95 6.85 1.75 16.44
CA ASN A 95 6.46 1.93 15.04
C ASN A 95 7.69 2.34 14.19
N ALA A 96 7.55 2.33 12.86
CA ALA A 96 8.67 2.60 11.96
C ALA A 96 9.25 4.02 12.12
N ALA A 97 8.42 5.03 12.40
CA ALA A 97 8.88 6.41 12.62
C ALA A 97 9.67 6.57 13.94
N GLU A 98 9.21 5.92 15.01
CA GLU A 98 9.92 5.83 16.29
C GLU A 98 11.23 5.07 16.14
N ALA A 99 11.23 3.92 15.46
CA ALA A 99 12.42 3.13 15.20
C ALA A 99 13.47 3.93 14.42
N GLN A 100 13.04 4.67 13.39
CA GLN A 100 13.92 5.56 12.62
C GLN A 100 14.60 6.59 13.56
N SER A 101 13.82 7.19 14.46
CA SER A 101 14.32 8.19 15.42
C SER A 101 15.25 7.56 16.47
N ARG A 102 14.90 6.39 17.01
CA ARG A 102 15.65 5.67 18.04
C ARG A 102 16.98 5.10 17.54
N LEU A 103 17.01 4.57 16.32
CA LEU A 103 18.21 4.01 15.70
C LEU A 103 19.10 5.09 15.03
N GLY A 104 18.56 6.30 14.82
CA GLY A 104 19.25 7.36 14.10
C GLY A 104 19.47 7.04 12.61
N TRP A 105 18.67 6.12 12.05
CA TRP A 105 18.75 5.70 10.66
C TRP A 105 17.91 6.60 9.75
N THR A 106 18.28 6.66 8.49
CA THR A 106 17.44 7.20 7.42
C THR A 106 16.33 6.21 7.07
N SER A 107 15.29 6.69 6.38
CA SER A 107 14.22 5.81 5.87
C SER A 107 14.75 4.69 4.97
N GLN A 108 15.82 4.96 4.20
CA GLN A 108 16.45 3.98 3.32
C GLN A 108 17.26 2.93 4.09
N GLU A 109 18.00 3.34 5.12
CA GLU A 109 18.73 2.39 5.97
C GLU A 109 17.76 1.46 6.70
N LEU A 110 16.68 1.99 7.29
CA LEU A 110 15.65 1.18 7.94
C LEU A 110 15.04 0.14 6.97
N GLY A 111 14.71 0.56 5.74
CA GLY A 111 14.21 -0.35 4.71
C GLY A 111 15.24 -1.40 4.29
N THR A 112 16.50 -1.00 4.14
CA THR A 112 17.59 -1.92 3.75
C THR A 112 17.80 -3.00 4.80
N HIS A 113 17.84 -2.64 6.09
CA HIS A 113 17.93 -3.61 7.19
C HIS A 113 16.67 -4.47 7.26
N TRP A 114 15.48 -3.90 7.08
CA TRP A 114 14.22 -4.64 7.06
C TRP A 114 14.16 -5.72 5.96
N ASP A 115 14.69 -5.42 4.78
CA ASP A 115 14.68 -6.33 3.63
C ASP A 115 15.59 -7.56 3.84
N THR A 116 16.55 -7.50 4.79
CA THR A 116 17.33 -8.68 5.20
C THR A 116 16.52 -9.68 6.03
N LEU A 117 15.39 -9.26 6.61
CA LEU A 117 14.60 -10.08 7.52
C LEU A 117 13.76 -11.13 6.76
N LYS A 118 13.89 -12.37 7.20
CA LYS A 118 13.10 -13.51 6.70
C LYS A 118 11.87 -13.76 7.57
N MET A 119 10.75 -14.06 6.90
CA MET A 119 9.49 -14.41 7.58
C MET A 119 9.68 -15.66 8.45
N GLY A 120 9.16 -15.64 9.68
CA GLY A 120 9.30 -16.72 10.67
C GLY A 120 10.67 -16.81 11.36
N VAL A 121 11.60 -15.88 11.07
CA VAL A 121 12.93 -15.84 11.72
C VAL A 121 13.23 -14.46 12.30
N GLY A 122 13.20 -13.43 11.46
CA GLY A 122 13.44 -12.04 11.86
C GLY A 122 12.20 -11.16 11.73
N LYS A 123 11.10 -11.72 11.21
CA LYS A 123 9.89 -10.99 10.83
C LYS A 123 8.67 -11.91 10.94
N VAL A 124 7.58 -11.39 11.47
CA VAL A 124 6.28 -12.09 11.61
C VAL A 124 5.17 -11.25 11.00
N LYS A 125 4.08 -11.90 10.59
CA LYS A 125 2.92 -11.24 9.98
C LYS A 125 1.75 -11.30 10.94
N PHE A 126 1.36 -10.15 11.48
CA PHE A 126 0.20 -10.03 12.36
C PHE A 126 -1.11 -9.96 11.58
N GLY A 127 -1.07 -9.51 10.32
CA GLY A 127 -2.23 -9.43 9.45
C GLY A 127 -1.94 -8.81 8.10
N GLY A 128 -2.99 -8.53 7.32
CA GLY A 128 -2.88 -7.80 6.06
C GLY A 128 -2.23 -6.44 6.26
N GLY A 129 -1.04 -6.22 5.70
CA GLY A 129 -0.31 -4.96 5.85
C GLY A 129 0.22 -4.66 7.26
N PHE A 130 0.24 -5.65 8.16
CA PHE A 130 0.67 -5.50 9.55
C PHE A 130 1.75 -6.54 9.87
N TYR A 131 2.98 -6.07 10.02
CA TYR A 131 4.17 -6.89 10.22
C TYR A 131 5.00 -6.36 11.37
N CYS A 132 5.67 -7.26 12.07
CA CYS A 132 6.65 -6.94 13.10
C CYS A 132 7.98 -7.60 12.73
N GLY A 133 9.08 -6.86 12.83
CA GLY A 133 10.43 -7.38 12.56
C GLY A 133 11.42 -6.95 13.63
N ARG A 134 12.39 -7.80 13.95
CA ARG A 134 13.45 -7.46 14.90
C ARG A 134 14.60 -6.77 14.17
N LEU A 135 14.91 -5.55 14.58
CA LEU A 135 16.05 -4.77 14.10
C LEU A 135 16.88 -4.36 15.31
N GLU A 136 18.15 -4.77 15.33
CA GLU A 136 19.01 -4.66 16.52
C GLU A 136 18.32 -5.27 17.76
N ASP A 137 18.13 -4.49 18.82
CA ASP A 137 17.51 -4.86 20.08
C ASP A 137 16.02 -4.49 20.16
N ILE A 138 15.42 -3.92 19.11
CA ILE A 138 14.00 -3.51 19.09
C ILE A 138 13.15 -4.31 18.09
N PHE A 139 11.84 -4.29 18.32
CA PHE A 139 10.80 -4.84 17.46
C PHE A 139 10.09 -3.69 16.75
N VAL A 140 10.16 -3.68 15.42
CA VAL A 140 9.68 -2.58 14.58
C VAL A 140 8.42 -3.00 13.84
N ILE A 141 7.37 -2.20 13.96
CA ILE A 141 6.13 -2.37 13.19
C ILE A 141 6.27 -1.72 11.82
N ASN A 142 6.01 -2.50 10.77
CA ASN A 142 5.99 -2.06 9.38
C ASN A 142 7.25 -1.27 8.93
N GLY A 143 8.44 -1.72 9.33
CA GLY A 143 9.70 -1.01 9.05
C GLY A 143 10.01 -0.75 7.56
N PHE A 144 9.43 -1.55 6.64
CA PHE A 144 9.50 -1.30 5.20
C PHE A 144 8.84 0.02 4.76
N TYR A 145 7.87 0.52 5.54
CA TYR A 145 6.98 1.59 5.10
C TYR A 145 7.74 2.89 4.85
N MET A 146 8.77 3.19 5.64
CA MET A 146 9.53 4.44 5.53
C MET A 146 10.26 4.55 4.19
N ALA A 147 10.98 3.50 3.79
CA ALA A 147 11.65 3.45 2.48
C ALA A 147 10.64 3.50 1.33
N MET A 148 9.58 2.69 1.40
CA MET A 148 8.53 2.65 0.38
C MET A 148 7.86 4.02 0.21
N ARG A 149 7.48 4.68 1.31
CA ARG A 149 6.89 6.02 1.33
C ARG A 149 7.85 7.04 0.74
N GLY A 150 9.12 6.98 1.13
CA GLY A 150 10.17 7.90 0.70
C GLY A 150 10.26 8.03 -0.81
N GLN A 151 10.14 6.93 -1.56
CA GLN A 151 10.20 6.92 -3.03
C GLN A 151 9.18 7.83 -3.71
N TYR A 152 8.00 7.99 -3.11
CA TYR A 152 6.93 8.85 -3.65
C TYR A 152 7.12 10.32 -3.29
N LEU A 153 8.06 10.61 -2.40
CA LEU A 153 8.32 11.94 -1.84
C LEU A 153 9.68 12.49 -2.24
N ILE A 154 10.47 11.77 -3.04
CA ILE A 154 11.75 12.25 -3.56
C ILE A 154 11.47 13.42 -4.52
N PRO A 155 12.07 14.60 -4.33
CA PRO A 155 11.96 15.71 -5.28
C PRO A 155 12.32 15.28 -6.72
N GLY A 156 11.47 15.62 -7.68
CA GLY A 156 11.64 15.24 -9.08
C GLY A 156 11.07 13.87 -9.46
N SER A 157 10.70 13.04 -8.49
CA SER A 157 9.96 11.80 -8.76
C SER A 157 8.47 12.07 -9.02
N SER A 158 7.80 11.15 -9.70
CA SER A 158 6.37 11.22 -9.97
C SER A 158 5.80 9.82 -10.23
N VAL A 159 4.48 9.69 -10.11
CA VAL A 159 3.76 8.52 -10.62
C VAL A 159 3.07 8.88 -11.93
N TRP A 160 2.95 7.91 -12.83
CA TRP A 160 2.12 8.04 -14.03
C TRP A 160 0.94 7.09 -13.92
N TRP A 161 -0.27 7.62 -14.02
CA TRP A 161 -1.50 6.85 -13.83
C TRP A 161 -2.31 6.76 -15.13
N PHE A 162 -3.11 5.71 -15.21
CA PHE A 162 -4.02 5.40 -16.31
C PHE A 162 -5.39 5.06 -15.74
N LYS A 163 -6.43 5.71 -16.25
CA LYS A 163 -7.82 5.28 -16.11
C LYS A 163 -8.13 4.37 -17.27
N VAL A 164 -8.50 3.12 -16.98
CA VAL A 164 -8.69 2.09 -18.00
C VAL A 164 -10.07 1.45 -17.91
N LYS A 165 -10.56 0.90 -19.02
CA LYS A 165 -11.79 0.10 -19.04
C LYS A 165 -11.66 -1.08 -20.00
N TRP A 166 -12.42 -2.13 -19.72
CA TRP A 166 -12.60 -3.31 -20.55
C TRP A 166 -14.05 -3.78 -20.41
N GLN A 167 -14.50 -4.66 -21.30
CA GLN A 167 -15.82 -5.27 -21.17
C GLN A 167 -15.78 -6.39 -20.13
N ALA A 168 -16.74 -6.40 -19.21
CA ALA A 168 -16.79 -7.40 -18.14
C ALA A 168 -16.98 -8.84 -18.66
N SER A 169 -17.54 -9.00 -19.86
CA SER A 169 -17.66 -10.30 -20.56
C SER A 169 -16.31 -10.88 -20.97
N ASP A 170 -15.32 -10.03 -21.21
CA ASP A 170 -14.06 -10.42 -21.84
C ASP A 170 -13.00 -10.78 -20.80
N MET A 171 -13.10 -10.20 -19.59
CA MET A 171 -12.10 -10.38 -18.54
C MET A 171 -12.68 -10.07 -17.16
N SER A 172 -12.52 -11.01 -16.23
CA SER A 172 -12.81 -10.79 -14.80
C SER A 172 -11.75 -9.90 -14.15
N TRP A 173 -12.09 -9.26 -13.02
CA TRP A 173 -11.14 -8.48 -12.24
C TRP A 173 -9.97 -9.34 -11.72
N LYS A 174 -10.26 -10.60 -11.37
CA LYS A 174 -9.24 -11.57 -10.97
C LYS A 174 -8.25 -11.82 -12.10
N THR A 175 -8.75 -12.12 -13.30
CA THR A 175 -7.92 -12.32 -14.51
C THR A 175 -7.10 -11.08 -14.83
N PHE A 176 -7.69 -9.88 -14.71
CA PHE A 176 -6.94 -8.63 -14.87
C PHE A 176 -5.75 -8.55 -13.91
N ARG A 177 -5.94 -8.88 -12.63
CA ARG A 177 -4.86 -8.83 -11.64
C ARG A 177 -3.80 -9.90 -11.88
N GLU A 178 -4.20 -11.12 -12.20
CA GLU A 178 -3.27 -12.23 -12.36
C GLU A 178 -2.50 -12.18 -13.69
N GLU A 179 -3.18 -11.86 -14.79
CA GLU A 179 -2.60 -11.95 -16.14
C GLU A 179 -2.16 -10.62 -16.72
N VAL A 180 -2.75 -9.50 -16.31
CA VAL A 180 -2.39 -8.16 -16.82
C VAL A 180 -1.44 -7.48 -15.84
N VAL A 181 -1.78 -7.40 -14.56
CA VAL A 181 -0.89 -6.79 -13.56
C VAL A 181 0.25 -7.74 -13.17
N GLY A 182 -0.06 -8.99 -12.84
CA GLY A 182 0.89 -10.01 -12.38
C GLY A 182 1.00 -10.08 -10.86
N ASN A 183 1.55 -11.18 -10.35
CA ASN A 183 1.75 -11.41 -8.91
C ASN A 183 2.57 -10.31 -8.24
N THR A 184 2.34 -10.08 -6.94
CA THR A 184 3.05 -9.03 -6.18
C THR A 184 4.56 -9.21 -6.22
N ASP A 185 5.05 -10.44 -6.14
CA ASP A 185 6.45 -10.78 -6.42
C ASP A 185 6.66 -10.92 -7.94
N PRO A 186 7.39 -9.99 -8.58
CA PRO A 186 7.62 -10.02 -10.02
C PRO A 186 8.35 -11.29 -10.49
N ALA A 187 9.16 -11.92 -9.64
CA ALA A 187 9.87 -13.16 -9.98
C ALA A 187 8.92 -14.36 -10.19
N THR A 188 7.71 -14.29 -9.63
CA THR A 188 6.66 -15.32 -9.77
C THR A 188 5.47 -14.84 -10.61
N ALA A 189 5.55 -13.64 -11.20
CA ALA A 189 4.50 -13.08 -12.03
C ALA A 189 4.47 -13.78 -13.40
N ALA A 190 3.28 -13.91 -13.98
CA ALA A 190 3.14 -14.44 -15.33
C ALA A 190 4.01 -13.61 -16.31
N GLU A 191 4.78 -14.28 -17.16
CA GLU A 191 5.81 -13.61 -17.97
C GLU A 191 5.27 -12.51 -18.88
N LYS A 192 4.02 -12.65 -19.32
CA LYS A 192 3.31 -11.70 -20.19
C LYS A 192 2.49 -10.65 -19.42
N SER A 193 2.53 -10.65 -18.09
CA SER A 193 1.95 -9.60 -17.26
C SER A 193 2.88 -8.38 -17.19
N LEU A 194 2.37 -7.22 -16.78
CA LEU A 194 3.18 -6.02 -16.56
C LEU A 194 4.36 -6.30 -15.62
N ARG A 195 4.12 -6.93 -14.47
CA ARG A 195 5.21 -7.23 -13.52
C ARG A 195 6.22 -8.22 -14.09
N GLY A 196 5.77 -9.23 -14.83
CA GLY A 196 6.67 -10.18 -15.50
C GLY A 196 7.53 -9.52 -16.58
N ILE A 197 6.93 -8.67 -17.42
CA ILE A 197 7.64 -7.93 -18.47
C ILE A 197 8.65 -6.96 -17.87
N PHE A 198 8.25 -6.21 -16.84
CA PHE A 198 9.13 -5.26 -16.17
C PHE A 198 10.25 -5.98 -15.42
N TYR A 199 9.98 -7.15 -14.82
CA TYR A 199 11.00 -7.97 -14.17
C TYR A 199 12.08 -8.46 -15.14
N LYS A 200 11.70 -8.87 -16.35
CA LYS A 200 12.62 -9.36 -17.37
C LYS A 200 13.36 -8.24 -18.10
N SER A 201 12.66 -7.14 -18.39
CA SER A 201 13.15 -6.07 -19.29
C SER A 201 13.52 -4.79 -18.54
N TRP A 202 13.75 -4.85 -17.23
CA TRP A 202 13.94 -3.69 -16.36
C TRP A 202 15.03 -2.73 -16.87
N ALA A 203 16.18 -3.27 -17.30
CA ALA A 203 17.31 -2.47 -17.77
C ALA A 203 16.97 -1.74 -19.08
N GLU A 204 16.32 -2.42 -20.03
CA GLU A 204 15.87 -1.84 -21.30
C GLU A 204 14.78 -0.78 -21.10
N LEU A 205 13.93 -0.98 -20.08
CA LEU A 205 12.90 -0.03 -19.66
C LEU A 205 13.48 1.14 -18.85
N GLY A 206 14.77 1.11 -18.51
CA GLY A 206 15.46 2.17 -17.78
C GLY A 206 15.16 2.20 -16.27
N LEU A 207 14.78 1.07 -15.67
CA LEU A 207 14.64 0.95 -14.22
C LEU A 207 16.02 0.90 -13.56
N PRO A 208 16.17 1.42 -12.32
CA PRO A 208 17.46 1.45 -11.62
C PRO A 208 17.92 0.08 -11.13
N SER A 209 16.98 -0.85 -10.94
CA SER A 209 17.20 -2.19 -10.39
C SER A 209 16.16 -3.15 -10.96
N GLN A 210 16.43 -4.46 -10.83
CA GLN A 210 15.44 -5.47 -11.13
C GLN A 210 14.29 -5.39 -10.10
N PRO A 211 13.01 -5.33 -10.56
CA PRO A 211 11.85 -5.31 -9.68
C PRO A 211 11.82 -6.46 -8.67
N HIS A 212 11.38 -6.15 -7.44
CA HIS A 212 11.13 -7.13 -6.38
C HIS A 212 9.85 -6.77 -5.61
N VAL A 213 9.49 -7.51 -4.56
CA VAL A 213 8.22 -7.35 -3.83
C VAL A 213 7.93 -5.90 -3.39
N GLY A 214 8.94 -5.16 -2.91
CA GLY A 214 8.79 -3.76 -2.51
C GLY A 214 8.66 -2.82 -3.72
N GLU A 215 9.48 -3.05 -4.75
CA GLU A 215 9.59 -2.25 -5.97
C GLU A 215 9.08 -3.01 -7.20
N ASN A 216 7.82 -3.44 -7.17
CA ASN A 216 7.23 -4.27 -8.22
C ASN A 216 6.68 -3.49 -9.43
N ALA A 217 7.26 -2.33 -9.76
CA ALA A 217 6.96 -1.46 -10.91
C ALA A 217 5.56 -0.85 -11.04
N VAL A 218 4.50 -1.66 -10.93
CA VAL A 218 3.12 -1.27 -11.24
C VAL A 218 2.17 -1.56 -10.09
N HIS A 219 1.16 -0.70 -9.99
CA HIS A 219 -0.02 -0.91 -9.15
C HIS A 219 -1.26 -0.94 -10.02
N GLY A 220 -2.16 -1.90 -9.77
CA GLY A 220 -3.51 -1.92 -10.32
C GLY A 220 -4.52 -2.16 -9.20
N SER A 221 -5.65 -1.46 -9.23
CA SER A 221 -6.68 -1.55 -8.19
C SER A 221 -7.18 -2.99 -8.00
N ALA A 222 -7.37 -3.43 -6.76
CA ALA A 222 -7.67 -4.84 -6.47
C ALA A 222 -9.15 -5.22 -6.67
N SER A 223 -10.02 -4.21 -6.78
CA SER A 223 -11.46 -4.34 -6.98
C SER A 223 -12.07 -3.06 -7.57
N PRO A 224 -13.32 -3.08 -8.05
CA PRO A 224 -14.06 -1.88 -8.46
C PRO A 224 -14.19 -0.85 -7.33
N PHE A 225 -14.36 -1.31 -6.07
CA PHE A 225 -14.45 -0.42 -4.91
C PHE A 225 -13.12 0.26 -4.61
N GLU A 226 -12.01 -0.48 -4.65
CA GLU A 226 -10.67 0.13 -4.52
C GLU A 226 -10.35 1.07 -5.66
N ALA A 227 -10.76 0.75 -6.90
CA ALA A 227 -10.60 1.68 -8.01
C ALA A 227 -11.33 3.00 -7.75
N LEU A 228 -12.55 2.95 -7.19
CA LEU A 228 -13.29 4.14 -6.74
C LEU A 228 -12.53 4.91 -5.65
N ALA A 229 -12.12 4.23 -4.58
CA ALA A 229 -11.39 4.84 -3.47
C ALA A 229 -10.07 5.50 -3.93
N GLU A 230 -9.35 4.85 -4.85
CA GLU A 230 -8.10 5.38 -5.41
C GLU A 230 -8.32 6.56 -6.33
N LYS A 231 -9.35 6.54 -7.19
CA LYS A 231 -9.70 7.70 -8.02
C LYS A 231 -10.07 8.90 -7.15
N TRP A 232 -10.81 8.67 -6.07
CA TRP A 232 -11.15 9.72 -5.12
C TRP A 232 -9.90 10.30 -4.46
N ASN A 233 -9.03 9.44 -3.90
CA ASN A 233 -7.81 9.90 -3.24
C ASN A 233 -6.88 10.65 -4.22
N TRP A 234 -6.51 10.01 -5.33
CA TRP A 234 -5.44 10.48 -6.19
C TRP A 234 -5.89 11.54 -7.19
N LEU A 235 -7.09 11.41 -7.75
CA LEU A 235 -7.57 12.29 -8.82
C LEU A 235 -8.55 13.35 -8.32
N GLY A 236 -8.88 13.35 -7.02
CA GLY A 236 -9.90 14.24 -6.47
C GLY A 236 -11.30 13.97 -7.03
N ALA A 237 -11.51 12.80 -7.64
CA ALA A 237 -12.78 12.45 -8.26
C ALA A 237 -13.89 12.32 -7.22
N ASP A 238 -15.09 12.76 -7.57
CA ASP A 238 -16.27 12.59 -6.74
C ASP A 238 -16.89 11.21 -6.98
N TYR A 239 -17.24 10.52 -5.88
CA TYR A 239 -17.86 9.20 -5.95
C TYR A 239 -19.28 9.26 -6.53
N GLU A 240 -19.98 10.39 -6.42
CA GLU A 240 -21.33 10.55 -6.98
C GLU A 240 -21.30 10.57 -8.51
N SER A 241 -20.26 11.17 -9.09
CA SER A 241 -20.02 11.25 -10.54
C SER A 241 -19.34 10.01 -11.13
N ASP A 242 -18.78 9.13 -10.29
CA ASP A 242 -18.11 7.92 -10.75
C ASP A 242 -19.13 6.83 -11.10
N PRO A 243 -19.06 6.17 -12.27
CA PRO A 243 -20.06 5.18 -12.66
C PRO A 243 -20.24 4.04 -11.65
N PHE A 244 -19.18 3.60 -10.96
CA PHE A 244 -19.32 2.58 -9.93
C PHE A 244 -19.88 3.14 -8.62
N GLY A 245 -19.52 4.38 -8.26
CA GLY A 245 -20.03 5.08 -7.10
C GLY A 245 -21.53 5.39 -7.20
N SER A 246 -22.01 5.87 -8.36
CA SER A 246 -23.44 6.08 -8.61
C SER A 246 -24.22 4.76 -8.46
N LEU A 247 -23.69 3.66 -9.01
CA LEU A 247 -24.30 2.32 -8.84
C LEU A 247 -24.34 1.84 -7.39
N LEU A 248 -23.36 2.19 -6.55
CA LEU A 248 -23.41 1.87 -5.12
C LEU A 248 -24.58 2.59 -4.44
N LEU A 249 -24.75 3.88 -4.73
CA LEU A 249 -25.84 4.71 -4.19
C LEU A 249 -27.21 4.16 -4.63
N GLU A 250 -27.38 3.86 -5.92
CA GLU A 250 -28.61 3.26 -6.46
C GLU A 250 -28.95 1.91 -5.79
N ARG A 251 -27.94 1.16 -5.35
CA ARG A 251 -28.12 -0.12 -4.65
C ARG A 251 -28.37 0.02 -3.15
N GLY A 252 -28.44 1.25 -2.64
CA GLY A 252 -28.74 1.57 -1.24
C GLY A 252 -27.52 1.56 -0.33
N VAL A 253 -26.30 1.65 -0.88
CA VAL A 253 -25.09 1.90 -0.08
C VAL A 253 -25.03 3.40 0.21
N THR A 254 -24.93 3.80 1.47
CA THR A 254 -24.94 5.23 1.84
C THR A 254 -23.60 5.91 1.54
N SER A 255 -23.62 7.21 1.21
CA SER A 255 -22.41 8.03 1.04
C SER A 255 -21.48 7.95 2.25
N ASP A 256 -22.04 7.93 3.46
CA ASP A 256 -21.30 7.74 4.72
C ASP A 256 -20.58 6.37 4.77
N SER A 257 -21.22 5.30 4.30
CA SER A 257 -20.56 3.99 4.22
C SER A 257 -19.42 4.00 3.20
N ILE A 258 -19.63 4.57 2.01
CA ILE A 258 -18.59 4.70 0.98
C ILE A 258 -17.40 5.52 1.52
N GLY A 259 -17.69 6.65 2.16
CA GLY A 259 -16.70 7.56 2.74
C GLY A 259 -15.86 6.93 3.84
N ARG A 260 -16.45 6.09 4.71
CA ARG A 260 -15.73 5.34 5.74
C ARG A 260 -14.93 4.18 5.15
N TRP A 261 -15.53 3.41 4.24
CA TRP A 261 -14.91 2.23 3.64
C TRP A 261 -13.66 2.52 2.81
N LYS A 262 -13.52 3.74 2.25
CA LYS A 262 -12.33 4.12 1.48
C LYS A 262 -11.04 4.10 2.31
N ARG A 263 -11.15 4.14 3.64
CA ARG A 263 -10.01 4.01 4.58
C ARG A 263 -9.66 2.56 4.90
N ASN A 264 -10.31 1.61 4.23
CA ASN A 264 -10.13 0.17 4.43
C ASN A 264 -10.30 -0.28 5.91
N PRO A 265 -11.40 0.10 6.60
CA PRO A 265 -11.62 -0.33 7.97
C PRO A 265 -11.83 -1.84 8.06
N VAL A 266 -11.63 -2.42 9.24
CA VAL A 266 -12.05 -3.79 9.52
C VAL A 266 -13.54 -3.80 9.81
N VAL A 267 -14.29 -4.57 9.04
CA VAL A 267 -15.74 -4.75 9.17
C VAL A 267 -16.07 -6.18 9.55
N LYS A 268 -17.25 -6.40 10.13
CA LYS A 268 -17.77 -7.74 10.41
C LYS A 268 -18.90 -8.06 9.43
N LEU A 269 -18.81 -9.20 8.76
CA LEU A 269 -19.85 -9.72 7.86
C LEU A 269 -19.90 -11.23 7.98
N ASP A 270 -21.11 -11.79 8.16
CA ASP A 270 -21.32 -13.23 8.30
C ASP A 270 -20.44 -13.88 9.40
N GLY A 271 -20.29 -13.18 10.53
CA GLY A 271 -19.49 -13.65 11.67
C GLY A 271 -17.97 -13.48 11.51
N ARG A 272 -17.48 -13.04 10.36
CA ARG A 272 -16.03 -12.88 10.08
C ARG A 272 -15.63 -11.42 10.08
N SER A 273 -14.47 -11.11 10.65
CA SER A 273 -13.86 -9.79 10.63
C SER A 273 -12.76 -9.72 9.58
N GLN A 274 -12.82 -8.73 8.69
CA GLN A 274 -11.81 -8.52 7.64
C GLN A 274 -11.83 -7.08 7.15
N ALA A 275 -10.74 -6.63 6.53
CA ALA A 275 -10.67 -5.31 5.93
C ALA A 275 -11.63 -5.21 4.72
N VAL A 276 -12.18 -4.02 4.48
CA VAL A 276 -13.15 -3.81 3.38
C VAL A 276 -12.56 -4.09 2.01
N PHE A 277 -11.29 -3.75 1.77
CA PHE A 277 -10.62 -4.01 0.50
C PHE A 277 -10.44 -5.52 0.29
N ASP A 278 -9.98 -6.24 1.30
CA ASP A 278 -9.89 -7.71 1.28
C ASP A 278 -11.26 -8.37 1.02
N LEU A 279 -12.35 -7.74 1.49
CA LEU A 279 -13.72 -8.22 1.28
C LEU A 279 -14.19 -8.13 -0.17
N PHE A 280 -13.70 -7.15 -0.92
CA PHE A 280 -14.04 -6.90 -2.32
C PHE A 280 -12.94 -7.35 -3.29
N GLU A 281 -11.79 -7.78 -2.79
CA GLU A 281 -10.66 -8.19 -3.58
C GLU A 281 -11.05 -9.22 -4.65
N ASN A 282 -10.57 -9.03 -5.89
CA ASN A 282 -10.85 -9.89 -7.06
C ASN A 282 -12.32 -9.95 -7.50
N MET A 283 -13.23 -9.18 -6.90
CA MET A 283 -14.64 -9.18 -7.29
C MET A 283 -14.90 -8.37 -8.56
N ASP A 284 -15.76 -8.90 -9.41
CA ASP A 284 -16.35 -8.13 -10.50
C ASP A 284 -17.40 -7.13 -9.96
N ALA A 285 -17.71 -6.12 -10.77
CA ALA A 285 -18.60 -5.03 -10.39
C ALA A 285 -19.94 -5.50 -9.80
N THR A 286 -20.59 -6.50 -10.43
CA THR A 286 -21.89 -7.02 -9.97
C THR A 286 -21.78 -7.66 -8.58
N SER A 287 -20.82 -8.56 -8.37
CA SER A 287 -20.59 -9.20 -7.07
C SER A 287 -20.17 -8.19 -6.00
N CYS A 288 -19.34 -7.20 -6.37
CA CYS A 288 -18.91 -6.14 -5.47
C CYS A 288 -20.10 -5.30 -5.01
N LEU A 289 -21.01 -4.90 -5.91
CA LEU A 289 -22.23 -4.16 -5.58
C LEU A 289 -23.16 -4.95 -4.66
N GLN A 290 -23.36 -6.25 -4.94
CA GLN A 290 -24.20 -7.12 -4.12
C GLN A 290 -23.64 -7.24 -2.70
N LYS A 291 -22.33 -7.48 -2.59
CA LYS A 291 -21.66 -7.60 -1.29
C LYS A 291 -21.64 -6.26 -0.53
N ALA A 292 -21.39 -5.15 -1.22
CA ALA A 292 -21.47 -3.81 -0.64
C ALA A 292 -22.86 -3.50 -0.08
N LYS A 293 -23.93 -3.83 -0.81
CA LYS A 293 -25.31 -3.71 -0.32
C LYS A 293 -25.55 -4.53 0.94
N LYS A 294 -25.07 -5.78 0.97
CA LYS A 294 -25.20 -6.66 2.16
C LYS A 294 -24.45 -6.06 3.36
N LEU A 295 -23.21 -5.60 3.15
CA LEU A 295 -22.40 -4.99 4.19
C LEU A 295 -23.05 -3.71 4.75
N CYS A 296 -23.57 -2.83 3.89
CA CYS A 296 -24.22 -1.59 4.30
C CYS A 296 -25.45 -1.88 5.19
N LYS A 297 -26.20 -2.94 4.90
CA LYS A 297 -27.38 -3.35 5.69
C LYS A 297 -27.02 -3.93 7.06
N ALA A 298 -25.86 -4.57 7.19
CA ALA A 298 -25.46 -5.22 8.44
C ALA A 298 -25.22 -4.22 9.59
N LYS A 299 -24.93 -2.94 9.32
CA LYS A 299 -24.62 -1.90 10.34
C LYS A 299 -23.53 -2.29 11.36
N GLU A 300 -22.76 -3.35 11.14
CA GLU A 300 -21.75 -3.86 12.07
C GLU A 300 -20.39 -3.16 11.83
N PHE A 301 -20.22 -1.97 12.41
CA PHE A 301 -18.93 -1.29 12.49
C PHE A 301 -18.37 -1.37 13.90
N LYS A 302 -17.08 -1.69 14.03
CA LYS A 302 -16.38 -1.72 15.33
C LYS A 302 -15.38 -0.58 15.54
N GLN A 303 -15.21 0.35 14.59
CA GLN A 303 -14.17 1.36 14.69
C GLN A 303 -14.75 2.75 14.98
N LYS A 304 -14.25 3.41 16.05
CA LYS A 304 -14.51 4.83 16.32
C LYS A 304 -13.92 5.65 15.18
N ASP A 305 -14.64 6.69 14.74
CA ASP A 305 -14.14 7.64 13.73
C ASP A 305 -12.82 8.25 14.21
N GLN A 306 -11.72 7.89 13.56
CA GLN A 306 -10.42 8.54 13.76
C GLN A 306 -10.22 9.62 12.70
N ALA A 307 -9.58 10.72 13.09
CA ALA A 307 -9.25 11.84 12.22
C ALA A 307 -8.38 11.37 11.02
N PRO A 308 -8.38 12.09 9.89
CA PRO A 308 -7.56 11.73 8.73
C PRO A 308 -6.07 11.61 9.09
N VAL A 309 -5.44 10.53 8.61
CA VAL A 309 -3.99 10.28 8.71
C VAL A 309 -3.27 11.24 7.75
N TRP A 310 -2.83 12.37 8.28
CA TRP A 310 -1.84 13.21 7.63
C TRP A 310 -0.83 13.66 8.68
N MET A 311 0.37 13.09 8.63
CA MET A 311 1.53 13.73 9.24
C MET A 311 2.24 14.51 8.15
N PRO A 312 2.40 15.84 8.31
CA PRO A 312 3.40 16.52 7.50
C PRO A 312 4.73 15.78 7.71
N PRO A 313 5.56 15.61 6.67
CA PRO A 313 6.90 15.08 6.86
C PRO A 313 7.56 15.86 8.00
N ILE A 314 8.20 15.15 8.94
CA ILE A 314 9.18 15.79 9.83
C ILE A 314 10.10 16.54 8.88
N GLU A 315 10.14 17.88 9.00
CA GLU A 315 11.11 18.65 8.25
C GLU A 315 12.46 17.99 8.50
N ILE A 316 13.10 17.50 7.43
CA ILE A 316 14.54 17.29 7.46
C ILE A 316 15.09 18.71 7.55
N THR A 317 15.03 19.28 8.76
CA THR A 317 15.69 20.52 9.07
C THR A 317 17.14 20.30 8.71
N ARG A 318 17.73 21.32 8.09
CA ARG A 318 19.09 21.39 7.53
C ARG A 318 20.23 21.01 8.50
N TRP A 319 19.93 20.48 9.67
CA TRP A 319 20.80 20.22 10.81
C TRP A 319 21.59 18.91 10.78
N GLN A 320 21.53 18.12 9.69
CA GLN A 320 22.34 16.91 9.53
C GLN A 320 23.47 17.00 8.49
N MET A 321 23.78 18.17 7.93
CA MET A 321 24.94 18.34 7.03
C MET A 321 26.21 18.92 7.69
N THR A 322 26.21 19.21 8.99
CA THR A 322 27.41 19.76 9.66
C THR A 322 27.65 19.09 11.01
N ARG A 323 28.07 17.83 11.00
CA ARG A 323 28.97 17.31 12.04
C ARG A 323 30.23 16.82 11.34
N THR A 324 31.25 17.68 11.35
CA THR A 324 32.63 17.28 11.16
C THR A 324 32.93 16.13 12.12
N LEU A 325 33.30 14.98 11.55
CA LEU A 325 33.83 13.84 12.29
C LEU A 325 34.99 14.31 13.20
N PRO A 326 35.06 13.87 14.46
CA PRO A 326 36.25 14.10 15.28
C PRO A 326 37.46 13.47 14.58
N LYS A 327 38.48 14.28 14.29
CA LYS A 327 39.78 13.77 13.87
C LYS A 327 40.32 12.91 15.01
N PHE A 328 40.45 11.60 14.77
CA PHE A 328 41.28 10.75 15.61
C PHE A 328 42.73 11.25 15.48
N ALA A 329 43.27 11.77 16.59
CA ALA A 329 44.69 12.00 16.74
C ALA A 329 45.41 10.65 16.84
N ARG A 330 46.58 10.57 16.20
CA ARG A 330 47.47 9.40 16.18
C ARG A 330 48.00 9.04 17.55
#